data_AF-A0A7S3BZA7-F1
#
_entry.id   AF-A0A7S3BZA7-F1
#
_cell.length_a   1.000
_cell.length_b   1.000
_cell.length_c   1.000
_cell.angle_alpha   90.00
_cell.angle_beta   90.00
_cell.angle_gamma   90.00
#
_symmetry.space_group_name_H-M   'P 1'
#
loop_
_entity.id
_entity.type
_entity.pdbx_description
1 polymer ?
#
loop_
_entity_poly.entity_id
_entity_poly.type
_entity_poly.pdbx_seq_one_letter_code
_entity_poly.pdbx_strand_id
1 'polypeptide(L)'
;MGWLRDAGLDLKVLNTNAHSLVYKAASKGKARMCRWLLYEGGLCAPHVGADADGNTAAGSAAAESFSALAAWLAAVESLAAAAGGGELGGAELVRAAE
;
A
#
# COMPACT_ATOMS: atom_id res chain seq x y z
N MET A 1 -0.65 15.98 -0.46
CA MET A 1 -1.94 15.86 -1.18
C MET A 1 -3.05 16.44 -0.31
N GLY A 2 -2.95 17.74 0.01
CA GLY A 2 -3.77 18.37 1.05
C GLY A 2 -5.27 18.24 0.78
N TRP A 3 -5.70 18.57 -0.44
CA TRP A 3 -7.11 18.47 -0.81
C TRP A 3 -7.73 17.08 -0.57
N LEU A 4 -7.03 15.98 -0.90
CA LEU A 4 -7.56 14.62 -0.69
C LEU A 4 -7.76 14.30 0.79
N ARG A 5 -6.85 14.77 1.65
CA ARG A 5 -6.96 14.64 3.10
C ARG A 5 -8.14 15.47 3.64
N ASP A 6 -8.30 16.67 3.10
CA ASP A 6 -9.25 17.65 3.61
C ASP A 6 -10.68 17.40 3.07
N ALA A 7 -10.83 16.60 2.01
CA ALA A 7 -12.10 16.26 1.39
C ALA A 7 -12.96 15.24 2.19
N GLY A 8 -12.46 14.72 3.32
CA GLY A 8 -13.22 13.80 4.18
C GLY A 8 -13.44 12.41 3.57
N LEU A 9 -12.57 11.98 2.65
CA LEU A 9 -12.66 10.70 1.98
C LEU A 9 -12.20 9.56 2.90
N ASP A 10 -12.94 8.45 2.91
CA ASP A 10 -12.46 7.21 3.52
C ASP A 10 -11.54 6.46 2.55
N LEU A 11 -10.24 6.54 2.82
CA LEU A 11 -9.20 5.92 1.98
C LEU A 11 -8.98 4.44 2.29
N LYS A 12 -9.61 3.91 3.36
CA LYS A 12 -9.42 2.53 3.83
C LYS A 12 -10.32 1.53 3.13
N VAL A 13 -11.30 2.00 2.36
CA VAL A 13 -12.22 1.16 1.60
C VAL A 13 -11.45 0.29 0.60
N LEU A 14 -11.72 -1.00 0.66
CA LEU A 14 -11.27 -1.97 -0.34
C LEU A 14 -12.33 -2.12 -1.43
N ASN A 15 -11.90 -2.33 -2.66
CA ASN A 15 -12.84 -2.67 -3.73
C ASN A 15 -13.33 -4.14 -3.60
N THR A 16 -14.18 -4.58 -4.53
CA THR A 16 -14.72 -5.96 -4.58
C THR A 16 -13.66 -7.05 -4.73
N ASN A 17 -12.44 -6.69 -5.14
CA ASN A 17 -11.32 -7.61 -5.29
C ASN A 17 -10.36 -7.51 -4.10
N ALA A 18 -10.80 -6.91 -2.99
CA ALA A 18 -9.97 -6.62 -1.81
C ALA A 18 -8.76 -5.69 -2.08
N HIS A 19 -8.73 -4.97 -3.21
CA HIS A 19 -7.64 -4.03 -3.51
C HIS A 19 -7.84 -2.69 -2.82
N SER A 20 -6.80 -2.25 -2.12
CA SER A 20 -6.72 -0.90 -1.56
C SER A 20 -6.28 0.15 -2.59
N LEU A 21 -6.27 1.42 -2.17
CA LEU A 21 -5.68 2.49 -2.95
C LEU A 21 -4.17 2.33 -3.19
N VAL A 22 -3.44 1.64 -2.31
CA VAL A 22 -2.01 1.36 -2.52
C VAL A 22 -1.83 0.47 -3.75
N TYR A 23 -2.65 -0.56 -3.89
CA TYR A 23 -2.64 -1.43 -5.06
C TYR A 23 -2.88 -0.63 -6.36
N LYS A 24 -3.91 0.22 -6.38
CA LYS A 24 -4.23 1.03 -7.56
C LYS A 24 -3.12 2.03 -7.89
N ALA A 25 -2.52 2.67 -6.89
CA ALA A 25 -1.37 3.56 -7.08
C ALA A 25 -0.13 2.82 -7.62
N ALA A 26 0.13 1.62 -7.12
CA ALA A 26 1.25 0.76 -7.51
C ALA A 26 1.16 0.34 -8.99
N SER A 27 -0.03 -0.10 -9.44
CA SER A 27 -0.30 -0.43 -10.85
C SER A 27 -0.07 0.71 -11.84
N LYS A 28 0.09 1.95 -11.35
CA LYS A 28 0.34 3.16 -12.15
C LYS A 28 1.70 3.81 -11.84
N GLY A 29 2.57 3.10 -11.12
CA GLY A 29 3.93 3.56 -10.81
C GLY A 29 3.98 4.79 -9.89
N LYS A 30 2.90 5.08 -9.14
CA LYS A 30 2.79 6.30 -8.34
C LYS A 30 3.45 6.14 -6.97
N ALA A 31 4.77 5.96 -6.95
CA ALA A 31 5.55 5.71 -5.74
C ALA A 31 5.30 6.75 -4.61
N ARG A 32 5.25 8.04 -4.95
CA ARG A 32 4.95 9.11 -3.98
C ARG A 32 3.54 8.97 -3.39
N MET A 33 2.57 8.50 -4.17
CA MET A 33 1.21 8.24 -3.69
C MET A 33 1.20 7.05 -2.73
N CYS A 34 1.87 5.94 -3.06
CA CYS A 34 1.94 4.77 -2.18
C CYS A 34 2.51 5.15 -0.80
N ARG A 35 3.61 5.92 -0.77
CA ARG A 35 4.18 6.44 0.48
C ARG A 35 3.21 7.34 1.23
N TRP A 36 2.57 8.28 0.54
CA TRP A 36 1.64 9.21 1.17
C TRP A 36 0.41 8.49 1.76
N LEU A 37 -0.16 7.50 1.05
CA LEU A 37 -1.30 6.72 1.52
C LEU A 37 -0.99 5.95 2.82
N LEU A 38 0.22 5.39 2.94
CA LEU A 38 0.65 4.67 4.13
C LEU A 38 1.04 5.61 5.27
N TYR A 39 1.78 6.68 4.96
CA TYR A 39 2.34 7.57 5.98
C TYR A 39 1.33 8.59 6.52
N GLU A 40 0.55 9.22 5.65
CA GLU A 40 -0.43 10.26 6.01
C GLU A 40 -1.88 9.84 5.75
N GLY A 41 -2.12 8.98 4.75
CA GLY A 41 -3.46 8.52 4.37
C GLY A 41 -4.06 7.48 5.32
N GLY A 42 -3.30 7.03 6.32
CA GLY A 42 -3.79 6.13 7.37
C GLY A 42 -3.98 4.68 6.93
N LEU A 43 -3.50 4.29 5.75
CA LEU A 43 -3.50 2.89 5.33
C LEU A 43 -2.39 2.15 6.08
N CYS A 44 -2.75 1.05 6.74
CA CYS A 44 -1.87 0.20 7.54
C CYS A 44 -1.78 -1.23 6.98
N ALA A 45 -1.15 -2.14 7.72
CA ALA A 45 -0.89 -3.53 7.32
C ALA A 45 -2.08 -4.26 6.61
N PRO A 46 -3.34 -4.16 7.07
CA PRO A 46 -4.48 -4.78 6.38
C PRO A 46 -4.73 -4.29 4.94
N HIS A 47 -4.20 -3.13 4.57
CA HIS A 47 -4.44 -2.49 3.27
C HIS A 47 -3.31 -2.76 2.25
N VAL A 48 -2.28 -3.50 2.62
CA VAL A 48 -1.18 -3.90 1.72
C VAL A 48 -1.13 -5.41 1.48
N GLY A 49 -2.00 -6.18 2.14
CA GLY A 49 -2.09 -7.63 1.96
C GLY A 49 -2.48 -8.03 0.54
N ALA A 50 -2.17 -9.28 0.20
CA ALA A 50 -2.63 -9.91 -1.02
C ALA A 50 -4.16 -10.08 -1.03
N ASP A 51 -4.77 -10.05 -2.22
CA ASP A 51 -6.15 -10.49 -2.38
C ASP A 51 -6.28 -12.04 -2.33
N ALA A 52 -7.49 -12.55 -2.52
CA ALA A 52 -7.77 -13.99 -2.48
C ALA A 52 -7.07 -14.78 -3.60
N ASP A 53 -6.68 -14.12 -4.70
CA ASP A 53 -5.96 -14.71 -5.82
C ASP A 53 -4.43 -14.58 -5.65
N GLY A 54 -3.97 -13.97 -4.55
CA GLY A 54 -2.57 -13.74 -4.27
C GLY A 54 -1.99 -12.50 -4.97
N ASN A 55 -2.81 -11.64 -5.55
CA ASN A 55 -2.32 -10.42 -6.19
C ASN A 55 -1.92 -9.39 -5.12
N THR A 56 -0.69 -8.86 -5.24
CA THR A 56 -0.18 -7.82 -4.35
C THR A 56 0.12 -6.52 -5.09
N ALA A 57 0.28 -5.42 -4.34
CA ALA A 57 0.65 -4.14 -4.93
C ALA A 57 2.07 -4.20 -5.53
N ALA A 58 2.99 -4.92 -4.87
CA ALA A 58 4.33 -5.19 -5.38
C ALA A 58 4.29 -5.99 -6.69
N GLY A 59 3.51 -7.08 -6.72
CA GLY A 59 3.33 -7.90 -7.93
C GLY A 59 2.78 -7.11 -9.10
N SER A 60 1.76 -6.26 -8.87
CA SER A 60 1.20 -5.39 -9.90
C SER A 60 2.21 -4.34 -10.39
N ALA A 61 2.98 -3.72 -9.50
CA ALA A 61 4.04 -2.78 -9.89
C ALA A 61 5.14 -3.47 -10.70
N ALA A 62 5.49 -4.72 -10.37
CA ALA A 62 6.49 -5.50 -11.10
C ALA A 62 6.03 -5.85 -12.51
N ALA A 63 4.77 -6.28 -12.68
CA ALA A 63 4.18 -6.59 -13.98
C ALA A 63 4.21 -5.38 -14.94
N GLU A 64 4.07 -4.18 -14.40
CA GLU A 64 4.13 -2.91 -15.13
C GLU A 64 5.57 -2.32 -15.21
N SER A 65 6.59 -3.09 -14.87
CA SER A 65 8.02 -2.69 -14.92
C SER A 65 8.43 -1.54 -13.99
N PHE A 66 7.68 -1.28 -12.91
CA PHE A 66 8.06 -0.31 -11.87
C PHE A 66 8.95 -0.95 -10.80
N SER A 67 10.09 -1.51 -11.19
CA SER A 67 10.91 -2.41 -10.36
C SER A 67 11.32 -1.83 -9.00
N ALA A 68 11.73 -0.56 -8.95
CA ALA A 68 12.10 0.08 -7.69
C ALA A 68 10.92 0.23 -6.72
N LEU A 69 9.73 0.54 -7.26
CA LEU A 69 8.50 0.61 -6.46
C LEU A 69 8.06 -0.79 -6.03
N ALA A 70 8.15 -1.78 -6.91
CA ALA A 70 7.82 -3.17 -6.60
C ALA A 70 8.71 -3.71 -5.47
N ALA A 71 10.01 -3.46 -5.51
CA ALA A 71 10.94 -3.88 -4.46
C ALA A 71 10.61 -3.23 -3.10
N TRP A 72 10.33 -1.92 -3.10
CA TRP A 72 9.94 -1.21 -1.88
C TRP A 72 8.59 -1.72 -1.33
N LEU A 73 7.60 -1.94 -2.19
CA LEU A 73 6.31 -2.50 -1.78
C LEU A 73 6.44 -3.93 -1.24
N ALA A 74 7.30 -4.76 -1.83
CA ALA A 74 7.53 -6.12 -1.34
C ALA A 74 8.10 -6.11 0.10
N ALA A 75 8.97 -5.16 0.43
CA ALA A 75 9.46 -4.97 1.80
C ALA A 75 8.32 -4.55 2.75
N VAL A 76 7.50 -3.58 2.33
CA VAL A 76 6.31 -3.14 3.10
C VAL A 76 5.33 -4.30 3.34
N GLU A 77 5.04 -5.10 2.31
CA GLU A 77 4.14 -6.25 2.38
C GLU A 77 4.70 -7.34 3.31
N SER A 78 6.02 -7.59 3.26
CA SER A 78 6.68 -8.54 4.15
C SER A 78 6.64 -8.10 5.62
N LEU A 79 6.88 -6.81 5.89
CA LEU A 79 6.76 -6.24 7.24
C LEU A 79 5.33 -6.33 7.77
N ALA A 80 4.34 -6.02 6.92
CA ALA A 80 2.93 -6.14 7.26
C ALA A 80 2.52 -7.60 7.56
N ALA A 81 3.03 -8.56 6.80
CA ALA A 81 2.78 -9.97 7.03
C ALA A 81 3.42 -10.45 8.36
N ALA A 82 4.63 -10.00 8.67
CA ALA A 82 5.32 -10.32 9.92
C ALA A 82 4.61 -9.75 11.16
N ALA A 83 3.79 -8.71 10.99
CA ALA A 83 2.99 -8.09 12.05
C ALA A 83 1.88 -8.99 12.62
N GLY A 84 1.54 -10.10 11.95
CA GLY A 84 0.60 -11.09 12.47
C GLY A 84 -0.81 -10.55 12.73
N GLY A 85 -1.33 -9.66 11.88
CA GLY A 85 -2.66 -9.06 12.03
C GLY A 85 -2.74 -7.91 13.06
N GLY A 86 -1.60 -7.53 13.67
CA GLY A 86 -1.50 -6.31 14.44
C GLY A 86 -1.67 -5.07 13.56
N GLU A 87 -2.20 -3.99 14.14
CA GLU A 87 -2.30 -2.68 13.49
C GLU A 87 -0.92 -2.00 13.42
N LEU A 88 0.08 -2.60 12.76
CA LEU A 88 1.31 -1.88 12.41
C LEU A 88 0.93 -0.67 11.56
N GLY A 89 1.28 0.51 12.04
CA GLY A 89 0.91 1.76 11.40
C GLY A 89 1.58 1.87 10.03
N GLY A 90 0.88 2.43 9.04
CA GLY A 90 1.46 2.63 7.72
C GLY A 90 2.74 3.47 7.73
N ALA A 91 2.84 4.45 8.63
CA ALA A 91 4.06 5.22 8.81
C ALA A 91 5.24 4.38 9.33
N GLU A 92 4.99 3.36 10.15
CA GLU A 92 6.02 2.43 10.63
C GLU A 92 6.48 1.50 9.51
N LEU A 93 5.54 0.98 8.71
CA LEU A 93 5.86 0.18 7.52
C LEU A 93 6.73 0.96 6.54
N VAL A 94 6.41 2.23 6.30
CA VAL A 94 7.21 3.09 5.42
C VAL A 94 8.62 3.27 5.96
N ARG A 95 8.79 3.63 7.23
CA ARG A 95 10.11 3.86 7.84
C ARG A 95 10.97 2.60 7.90
N ALA A 96 10.36 1.43 8.09
CA ALA A 96 11.08 0.17 8.13
C ALA A 96 11.46 -0.38 6.73
N ALA A 97 10.87 0.16 5.66
CA ALA A 97 11.15 -0.21 4.28
C ALA A 97 12.11 0.74 3.54
N GLU A 98 12.59 1.81 4.21
CA GLU A 98 13.63 2.74 3.72
C GLU A 98 15.02 2.35 4.21
#